data_AF-A0A5P9JY31-F1
#
_entry.id   AF-A0A5P9JY31-F1
#
_cell.length_a   1.000
_cell.length_b   1.000
_cell.length_c   1.000
_cell.angle_alpha   90.00
_cell.angle_beta   90.00
_cell.angle_gamma   90.00
#
_symmetry.space_group_name_H-M   'P 1'
#
loop_
_entity.id
_entity.type
_entity.pdbx_description
1 polymer ?
#
loop_
_entity_poly.entity_id
_entity_poly.type
_entity_poly.pdbx_seq_one_letter_code
_entity_poly.pdbx_strand_id
1 'polypeptide(L)'
;MPDEEPPVTFGPGDYEAIEAAVMETTRGRWFLREYARRNRTADTEAVLAAVARLEKKIADESTARTMDRIRASLLDMAGAIEDTKADIAAPSPEPPPPPAGNEEAARRIARILETLRFLEGRIRTMIALCDGDEAPPEAAPERIAAGFAANETTPAFLN
;
A
#
# COMPACT_ATOMS: atom_id res chain seq x y z
N MET A 1 43.14 -34.54 -10.17
CA MET A 1 41.90 -35.08 -9.56
C MET A 1 41.17 -33.88 -9.03
N PRO A 2 39.98 -33.51 -9.54
CA PRO A 2 39.13 -32.55 -8.84
C PRO A 2 38.72 -33.21 -7.51
N ASP A 3 38.75 -32.44 -6.42
CA ASP A 3 38.23 -32.86 -5.13
C ASP A 3 36.70 -32.98 -5.25
N GLU A 4 36.20 -34.12 -5.74
CA GLU A 4 34.79 -34.49 -5.62
C GLU A 4 34.53 -34.82 -4.15
N GLU A 5 34.11 -33.83 -3.38
CA GLU A 5 33.50 -34.09 -2.08
C GLU A 5 32.30 -35.03 -2.29
N PRO A 6 32.25 -36.20 -1.63
CA PRO A 6 31.13 -37.10 -1.75
C PRO A 6 29.85 -36.38 -1.33
N PRO A 7 28.72 -36.58 -2.03
CA PRO A 7 27.46 -35.94 -1.67
C PRO A 7 27.09 -36.33 -0.25
N VAL A 8 27.09 -35.36 0.66
CA VAL A 8 26.70 -35.57 2.05
C VAL A 8 25.20 -35.81 2.08
N THR A 9 24.79 -37.07 2.16
CA THR A 9 23.39 -37.46 2.34
C THR A 9 23.09 -37.50 3.84
N PHE A 10 22.36 -36.51 4.34
CA PHE A 10 21.88 -36.52 5.72
C PHE A 10 20.68 -37.47 5.83
N GLY A 11 20.82 -38.48 6.68
CA GLY A 11 19.76 -39.40 7.07
C GLY A 11 18.90 -38.84 8.21
N PRO A 12 17.75 -39.48 8.50
CA PRO A 12 16.96 -39.17 9.68
C PRO A 12 17.80 -39.43 10.95
N GLY A 13 17.99 -38.42 11.80
CA GLY A 13 18.78 -38.53 13.03
C GLY A 13 20.19 -37.92 12.97
N ASP A 14 20.74 -37.65 11.78
CA ASP A 14 22.09 -37.09 11.64
C ASP A 14 22.17 -35.68 12.20
N TYR A 15 21.07 -34.92 12.10
CA TYR A 15 20.97 -33.59 12.68
C TYR A 15 21.15 -33.66 14.20
N GLU A 16 20.39 -34.53 14.87
CA GLU A 16 20.44 -34.71 16.32
C GLU A 16 21.80 -35.26 16.77
N ALA A 17 22.41 -36.17 16.01
CA ALA A 17 23.74 -36.71 16.31
C ALA A 17 24.83 -35.64 16.22
N ILE A 18 24.80 -34.79 15.18
CA ILE A 18 25.73 -33.68 15.00
C ILE A 18 25.48 -32.61 16.06
N GLU A 19 24.22 -32.27 16.34
CA GLU A 19 23.86 -31.33 17.40
C GLU A 19 24.42 -31.81 18.74
N ALA A 20 24.21 -33.08 19.10
CA ALA A 20 24.74 -33.67 20.33
C ALA A 20 26.26 -33.53 20.40
N ALA A 21 26.98 -33.92 19.35
CA ALA A 21 28.44 -33.82 19.29
C ALA A 21 28.95 -32.36 19.42
N VAL A 22 28.29 -31.40 18.80
CA VAL A 22 28.64 -29.97 18.91
C VAL A 22 28.36 -29.46 20.32
N MET A 23 27.26 -29.91 20.94
CA MET A 23 26.86 -29.51 22.29
C MET A 23 27.78 -30.06 23.40
N GLU A 24 28.58 -31.10 23.15
CA GLU A 24 29.56 -31.65 24.11
C GLU A 24 30.60 -30.60 24.54
N THR A 25 31.05 -29.76 23.60
CA THR A 25 32.15 -28.82 23.85
C THR A 25 31.67 -27.41 24.18
N THR A 26 32.43 -26.69 25.02
CA THR A 26 32.16 -25.26 25.30
C THR A 26 32.19 -24.41 24.03
N ARG A 27 33.08 -24.72 23.10
CA ARG A 27 33.22 -23.99 21.83
C ARG A 27 32.04 -24.24 20.89
N GLY A 28 31.54 -25.47 20.81
CA GLY A 28 30.38 -25.80 19.99
C GLY A 28 29.09 -25.15 20.50
N ARG A 29 28.85 -25.17 21.82
CA ARG A 29 27.73 -24.42 22.42
C ARG A 29 27.79 -22.92 22.13
N TRP A 30 28.97 -22.31 22.22
CA TRP A 30 29.15 -20.89 21.86
C TRP A 30 28.86 -20.64 20.37
N PHE A 31 29.35 -21.51 19.48
CA PHE A 31 29.09 -21.41 18.04
C PHE A 31 27.60 -21.50 17.72
N LEU A 32 26.88 -22.47 18.27
CA LEU A 32 25.43 -22.60 18.04
C LEU A 32 24.65 -21.40 18.54
N ARG A 33 25.00 -20.85 19.71
CA ARG A 33 24.38 -19.64 20.24
C ARG A 33 24.63 -18.43 19.32
N GLU A 34 25.85 -18.26 18.84
CA GLU A 34 26.22 -17.17 17.95
C GLU A 34 25.61 -17.34 16.55
N TYR A 35 25.57 -18.58 16.03
CA TYR A 35 24.91 -18.92 14.77
C TYR A 35 23.41 -18.62 14.85
N ALA A 36 22.70 -19.09 15.88
CA ALA A 36 21.29 -18.80 16.09
C ALA A 36 21.01 -17.29 16.27
N ARG A 37 21.95 -16.54 16.87
CA ARG A 37 21.85 -15.08 16.96
C ARG A 37 21.94 -14.43 15.58
N ARG A 38 22.96 -14.78 14.78
CA ARG A 38 23.15 -14.24 13.41
C ARG A 38 22.05 -14.66 12.45
N ASN A 39 21.59 -15.91 12.54
CA ASN A 39 20.52 -16.41 11.69
C ASN A 39 19.21 -15.66 11.95
N ARG A 40 18.84 -15.44 13.22
CA ARG A 40 17.68 -14.61 13.56
C ARG A 40 17.78 -13.17 13.05
N THR A 41 18.98 -12.57 13.10
CA THR A 41 19.20 -11.24 12.52
C THR A 41 19.00 -11.26 11.00
N ALA A 42 19.60 -12.22 10.30
CA ALA A 42 19.46 -12.38 8.85
C ALA A 42 17.99 -12.69 8.44
N ASP A 43 17.30 -13.55 9.17
CA ASP A 43 15.89 -13.86 8.95
C ASP A 43 15.02 -12.59 9.13
N THR A 44 15.31 -11.81 10.15
CA THR A 44 14.62 -10.53 10.40
C THR A 44 14.86 -9.55 9.25
N GLU A 45 16.10 -9.41 8.78
CA GLU A 45 16.44 -8.56 7.63
C GLU A 45 15.73 -9.02 6.35
N ALA A 46 15.65 -10.34 6.11
CA ALA A 46 14.94 -10.89 4.96
C ALA A 46 13.43 -10.59 5.01
N VAL A 47 12.82 -10.71 6.20
CA VAL A 47 11.41 -10.35 6.43
C VAL A 47 11.19 -8.86 6.24
N LEU A 48 12.01 -8.00 6.84
CA LEU A 48 11.91 -6.54 6.67
C LEU A 48 12.06 -6.12 5.21
N ALA A 49 12.99 -6.74 4.47
CA ALA A 49 13.15 -6.50 3.05
C ALA A 49 11.93 -6.97 2.24
N ALA A 50 11.29 -8.08 2.65
CA ALA A 50 10.05 -8.54 2.03
C ALA A 50 8.88 -7.59 2.29
N VAL A 51 8.74 -7.09 3.52
CA VAL A 51 7.74 -6.08 3.91
C VAL A 51 7.94 -4.80 3.11
N ALA A 52 9.17 -4.28 3.03
CA ALA A 52 9.45 -3.07 2.25
C ALA A 52 9.10 -3.21 0.75
N ARG A 53 9.35 -4.39 0.16
CA ARG A 53 8.92 -4.69 -1.22
C ARG A 53 7.41 -4.75 -1.35
N LEU A 54 6.70 -5.27 -0.35
CA LEU A 54 5.25 -5.33 -0.34
C LEU A 54 4.64 -3.94 -0.20
N GLU A 55 5.12 -3.12 0.74
CA GLU A 55 4.71 -1.72 0.91
C GLU A 55 4.85 -0.94 -0.38
N LYS A 56 6.00 -1.07 -1.06
CA LYS A 56 6.21 -0.44 -2.36
C LYS A 56 5.17 -0.88 -3.40
N LYS A 57 4.90 -2.18 -3.51
CA LYS A 57 3.88 -2.69 -4.45
C LYS A 57 2.48 -2.16 -4.13
N ILE A 58 2.12 -2.09 -2.85
CA ILE A 58 0.82 -1.57 -2.41
C ILE A 58 0.71 -0.08 -2.75
N ALA A 59 1.78 0.70 -2.52
CA ALA A 59 1.83 2.12 -2.88
C ALA A 59 1.73 2.33 -4.40
N ASP A 60 2.45 1.54 -5.19
CA ASP A 60 2.40 1.57 -6.66
C ASP A 60 0.99 1.21 -7.17
N GLU A 61 0.37 0.16 -6.62
CA GLU A 61 -1.00 -0.24 -6.97
C GLU A 61 -2.04 0.81 -6.55
N SER A 62 -1.88 1.41 -5.37
CA SER A 62 -2.73 2.51 -4.91
C SER A 62 -2.66 3.70 -5.85
N THR A 63 -1.45 4.08 -6.26
CA THR A 63 -1.21 5.15 -7.23
C THR A 63 -1.89 4.83 -8.57
N ALA A 64 -1.74 3.60 -9.08
CA ALA A 64 -2.39 3.17 -10.31
C ALA A 64 -3.92 3.29 -10.23
N ARG A 65 -4.53 2.80 -9.14
CA ARG A 65 -5.99 2.91 -8.93
C ARG A 65 -6.47 4.36 -8.87
N THR A 66 -5.71 5.25 -8.22
CA THR A 66 -6.03 6.69 -8.18
C THR A 66 -5.96 7.30 -9.59
N MET A 67 -4.93 6.97 -10.37
CA MET A 67 -4.81 7.44 -11.76
C MET A 67 -5.95 6.93 -12.65
N ASP A 68 -6.38 5.68 -12.48
CA ASP A 68 -7.51 5.12 -13.23
C ASP A 68 -8.82 5.86 -12.93
N ARG A 69 -9.07 6.21 -11.66
CA ARG A 69 -10.24 7.02 -11.27
C ARG A 69 -10.18 8.44 -11.84
N ILE A 70 -9.01 9.07 -11.79
CA ILE A 70 -8.79 10.40 -12.39
C ILE A 70 -9.07 10.33 -13.90
N ARG A 71 -8.55 9.32 -14.58
CA ARG A 71 -8.77 9.10 -16.02
C ARG A 71 -10.25 8.93 -16.34
N ALA A 72 -10.98 8.12 -15.58
CA ALA A 72 -12.41 7.95 -15.76
C ALA A 72 -13.16 9.27 -15.60
N SER A 73 -12.86 10.05 -14.56
CA SER A 73 -13.45 11.37 -14.32
C SER A 73 -13.17 12.35 -15.46
N LEU A 74 -11.95 12.34 -16.03
CA LEU A 74 -11.61 13.16 -17.20
C LEU A 74 -12.43 12.77 -18.44
N LEU A 75 -12.65 11.48 -18.67
CA LEU A 75 -13.50 11.01 -19.79
C LEU A 75 -14.96 11.43 -19.61
N ASP A 76 -15.50 11.31 -18.39
CA ASP A 76 -16.86 11.76 -18.08
C ASP A 76 -17.03 13.27 -18.32
N MET A 77 -16.06 14.08 -17.87
CA MET A 77 -16.06 15.51 -18.13
C MET A 77 -15.95 15.84 -19.62
N ALA A 78 -15.09 15.14 -20.36
CA ALA A 78 -14.96 15.34 -21.80
C ALA A 78 -16.28 15.02 -22.52
N GLY A 79 -16.97 13.95 -22.13
CA GLY A 79 -18.30 13.60 -22.64
C GLY A 79 -19.33 14.70 -22.37
N ALA A 80 -19.45 15.15 -21.12
CA ALA A 80 -20.39 16.21 -20.73
C ALA A 80 -20.15 17.53 -21.49
N ILE A 81 -18.88 17.87 -21.74
CA ILE A 81 -18.52 19.04 -22.56
C ILE A 81 -18.97 18.85 -24.01
N GLU A 82 -18.72 17.68 -24.59
CA GLU A 82 -19.06 17.40 -25.98
C GLU A 82 -20.58 17.38 -26.21
N ASP A 83 -21.33 16.75 -25.30
CA ASP A 83 -22.80 16.77 -25.29
C ASP A 83 -23.31 18.20 -25.23
N THR A 84 -22.73 19.02 -24.35
CA THR A 84 -23.14 20.42 -24.20
C THR A 84 -22.81 21.25 -25.42
N LYS A 85 -21.66 21.03 -26.05
CA LYS A 85 -21.31 21.67 -27.32
C LYS A 85 -22.31 21.30 -28.42
N ALA A 86 -22.66 20.02 -28.52
CA ALA A 86 -23.63 19.53 -29.49
C ALA A 86 -25.01 20.17 -29.25
N ASP A 87 -25.47 20.19 -27.99
CA ASP A 87 -26.74 20.81 -27.57
C ASP A 87 -26.79 22.31 -27.93
N ILE A 88 -25.70 23.04 -27.74
CA ILE A 88 -25.62 24.48 -28.04
C ILE A 88 -25.54 24.74 -29.56
N ALA A 89 -24.82 23.88 -30.29
CA ALA A 89 -24.65 23.99 -31.73
C ALA A 89 -25.90 23.58 -32.52
N ALA A 90 -26.79 22.77 -31.92
CA ALA A 90 -28.03 22.34 -32.53
C ALA A 90 -28.89 23.56 -32.96
N PRO A 91 -29.25 23.66 -34.24
CA PRO A 91 -30.16 24.70 -34.70
C PRO A 91 -31.58 24.42 -34.22
N SER A 92 -32.31 25.47 -33.81
CA SER A 92 -33.75 25.37 -33.57
C SER A 92 -34.45 25.07 -34.91
N PRO A 93 -35.41 24.12 -34.97
CA PRO A 93 -36.07 23.71 -36.21
C PRO A 93 -36.94 24.82 -36.85
N GLU A 94 -37.22 25.91 -36.15
CA GLU A 94 -38.01 27.05 -36.62
C GLU A 94 -37.42 28.38 -36.11
N PRO A 95 -37.38 29.46 -36.93
CA PRO A 95 -36.96 30.77 -36.47
C PRO A 95 -37.89 31.23 -35.33
N PRO A 96 -37.34 31.52 -34.13
CA PRO A 96 -38.16 31.82 -32.98
C PRO A 96 -38.95 33.11 -33.20
N PRO A 97 -40.24 33.18 -32.77
CA PRO A 97 -40.96 34.44 -32.74
C PRO A 97 -40.19 35.46 -31.88
N PRO A 98 -40.37 36.78 -32.11
CA PRO A 98 -39.50 37.83 -31.56
C PRO A 98 -39.23 37.81 -30.03
N PRO A 99 -40.10 37.32 -29.12
CA PRO A 99 -39.69 37.16 -27.72
C PRO A 99 -38.88 35.87 -27.41
N ALA A 100 -38.93 34.84 -28.25
CA ALA A 100 -38.36 33.52 -27.98
C ALA A 100 -36.85 33.39 -28.24
N GLY A 101 -36.23 34.36 -28.94
CA GLY A 101 -34.78 34.38 -29.14
C GLY A 101 -33.99 34.55 -27.83
N ASN A 102 -34.53 35.32 -26.88
CA ASN A 102 -33.93 35.50 -25.56
C ASN A 102 -34.05 34.23 -24.69
N GLU A 103 -35.14 33.48 -24.86
CA GLU A 103 -35.40 32.23 -24.13
C GLU A 103 -34.48 31.10 -24.59
N GLU A 104 -34.16 31.05 -25.88
CA GLU A 104 -33.13 30.16 -26.45
C GLU A 104 -31.73 30.47 -25.88
N ALA A 105 -31.34 31.75 -25.87
CA ALA A 105 -30.07 32.18 -25.30
C ALA A 105 -29.99 31.85 -23.80
N ALA A 106 -31.07 32.08 -23.05
CA ALA A 106 -31.15 31.73 -21.64
C ALA A 106 -31.02 30.21 -21.41
N ARG A 107 -31.64 29.38 -22.27
CA ARG A 107 -31.53 27.92 -22.20
C ARG A 107 -30.10 27.45 -22.45
N ARG A 108 -29.42 28.00 -23.46
CA ARG A 108 -28.01 27.71 -23.75
C ARG A 108 -27.10 28.09 -22.58
N ILE A 109 -27.30 29.28 -21.99
CA ILE A 109 -26.56 29.73 -20.80
C ILE A 109 -26.78 28.78 -19.63
N ALA A 110 -28.03 28.35 -19.38
CA ALA A 110 -28.35 27.41 -18.30
C ALA A 110 -27.63 26.06 -18.49
N ARG A 111 -27.58 25.54 -19.72
CA ARG A 111 -26.89 24.28 -20.04
C ARG A 111 -25.37 24.37 -19.85
N ILE A 112 -24.77 25.49 -20.23
CA ILE A 112 -23.35 25.76 -19.97
C ILE A 112 -23.08 25.77 -18.46
N LEU A 113 -23.91 26.48 -17.69
CA LEU A 113 -23.74 26.57 -16.23
C LEU A 113 -23.91 25.21 -15.53
N GLU A 114 -24.84 24.37 -15.99
CA GLU A 114 -25.01 23.00 -15.50
C GLU A 114 -23.72 22.18 -15.69
N THR A 115 -23.14 22.25 -16.90
CA THR A 115 -21.91 21.54 -17.24
C THR A 115 -20.73 22.04 -16.44
N LEU A 116 -20.59 23.36 -16.28
CA LEU A 116 -19.52 23.94 -15.46
C LEU A 116 -19.61 23.47 -14.00
N ARG A 117 -20.82 23.40 -13.41
CA ARG A 117 -21.02 22.87 -12.06
C ARG A 117 -20.66 21.39 -11.96
N PHE A 118 -21.03 20.59 -12.97
CA PHE A 118 -20.65 19.18 -13.03
C PHE A 118 -19.12 19.00 -13.05
N LEU A 119 -18.44 19.71 -13.95
CA LEU A 119 -16.97 19.73 -14.05
C LEU A 119 -16.33 20.14 -12.73
N GLU A 120 -16.85 21.19 -12.08
CA GLU A 120 -16.36 21.66 -10.78
C GLU A 120 -16.46 20.58 -9.70
N GLY A 121 -17.58 19.85 -9.65
CA GLY A 121 -17.74 18.70 -8.74
C GLY A 121 -16.75 17.56 -9.02
N ARG A 122 -16.47 17.28 -10.30
CA ARG A 122 -15.46 16.29 -10.71
C ARG A 122 -14.04 16.70 -10.39
N ILE A 123 -13.67 17.96 -10.62
CA ILE A 123 -12.35 18.48 -10.26
C ILE A 123 -12.14 18.41 -8.74
N ARG A 124 -13.13 18.79 -7.92
CA ARG A 124 -13.04 18.63 -6.45
C ARG A 124 -12.80 17.19 -6.04
N THR A 125 -13.50 16.25 -6.67
CA THR A 125 -13.34 14.81 -6.39
C THR A 125 -11.93 14.34 -6.75
N MET A 126 -11.42 14.78 -7.91
CA MET A 126 -10.05 14.46 -8.34
C MET A 126 -8.99 15.04 -7.40
N ILE A 127 -9.17 16.27 -6.92
CA ILE A 127 -8.25 16.89 -5.93
C ILE A 127 -8.25 16.06 -4.63
N ALA A 128 -9.42 15.72 -4.10
CA ALA A 128 -9.52 14.90 -2.89
C ALA A 128 -8.87 13.51 -3.03
N LEU A 129 -8.92 12.91 -4.23
CA LEU A 129 -8.23 11.64 -4.52
C LEU A 129 -6.70 11.78 -4.57
N CYS A 130 -6.18 12.96 -4.95
CA CYS A 130 -4.74 13.23 -4.98
C CYS A 130 -4.17 13.57 -3.61
N ASP A 131 -4.94 14.28 -2.78
CA ASP A 131 -4.53 14.69 -1.43
C ASP A 131 -4.47 13.49 -0.47
N GLY A 132 -5.04 12.34 -0.89
CA GLY A 132 -4.91 11.06 -0.22
C GLY A 132 -5.29 11.16 1.25
N ASP A 133 -6.53 11.58 1.54
CA ASP A 133 -7.05 11.92 2.88
C ASP A 133 -6.56 10.94 3.97
N GLU A 134 -5.39 11.26 4.51
CA GLU A 134 -4.78 10.65 5.66
C GLU A 134 -5.40 11.42 6.82
N ALA A 135 -6.51 10.91 7.35
CA ALA A 135 -6.94 11.30 8.67
C ALA A 135 -5.70 11.22 9.59
N PRO A 136 -5.38 12.27 10.37
CA PRO A 136 -4.19 12.29 11.21
C PRO A 136 -4.09 10.97 11.97
N PRO A 137 -2.91 10.35 12.10
CA PRO A 137 -2.79 9.10 12.84
C PRO A 137 -3.38 9.33 14.23
N GLU A 138 -4.55 8.74 14.47
CA GLU A 138 -5.17 8.69 15.78
C GLU A 138 -4.09 8.17 16.72
N ALA A 139 -3.72 9.01 17.70
CA ALA A 139 -2.56 8.83 18.55
C ALA A 139 -2.47 7.37 19.00
N ALA A 140 -1.38 6.70 18.58
CA ALA A 140 -1.10 5.34 18.98
C ALA A 140 -1.30 5.19 20.50
N PRO A 141 -2.07 4.19 20.98
CA PRO A 141 -2.22 3.99 22.41
C PRO A 141 -0.85 3.76 23.03
N GLU A 142 -0.52 4.56 24.03
CA GLU A 142 0.74 4.53 24.76
C GLU A 142 1.06 3.10 25.23
N ARG A 143 2.13 2.56 24.64
CA ARG A 143 3.09 1.62 25.23
C ARG A 143 2.55 0.66 26.31
N ILE A 144 2.33 -0.59 25.94
CA ILE A 144 2.52 -1.72 26.87
C ILE A 144 4.02 -1.95 27.02
N ALA A 145 4.66 -1.13 27.84
CA ALA A 145 6.01 -1.34 28.36
C ALA A 145 5.93 -1.64 29.86
N ALA A 146 5.26 -2.73 30.22
CA ALA A 146 5.34 -3.33 31.55
C ALA A 146 4.89 -4.79 31.46
N GLY A 147 5.84 -5.73 31.44
CA GLY A 147 5.45 -7.15 31.48
C GLY A 147 6.48 -8.19 31.07
N PHE A 148 7.79 -7.90 31.01
CA PHE A 148 8.80 -8.96 30.88
C PHE A 148 10.06 -8.61 31.69
N ALA A 149 9.91 -8.56 33.01
CA ALA A 149 11.03 -8.59 33.94
C ALA A 149 10.56 -9.13 35.30
N ALA A 150 10.47 -10.45 35.42
CA ALA A 150 10.59 -11.18 36.69
C ALA A 150 10.58 -12.69 36.43
N ASN A 151 11.72 -13.26 36.03
CA ASN A 151 12.08 -14.58 36.55
C ASN A 151 13.60 -14.77 36.55
N GLU A 152 14.28 -14.04 37.42
CA GLU A 152 15.59 -14.48 37.91
C GLU A 152 15.35 -15.24 39.22
N THR A 153 15.02 -16.52 39.12
CA THR A 153 15.09 -17.41 40.27
C THR A 153 16.57 -17.79 40.47
N THR A 154 17.27 -17.01 41.27
CA THR A 154 18.49 -17.46 41.95
C THR A 154 18.09 -18.01 43.31
N PRO A 155 18.48 -19.25 43.68
CA PRO A 155 18.64 -19.59 45.07
C PRO A 155 20.14 -19.73 45.39
N ALA A 156 20.64 -18.82 46.23
CA ALA A 156 21.90 -19.02 46.94
C ALA A 156 21.59 -19.56 48.34
N PHE A 157 22.03 -20.81 48.55
CA PHE A 157 22.54 -21.46 49.78
C PHE A 157 22.09 -21.00 51.18
N LEU A 158 21.67 -21.98 52.00
CA LEU A 158 22.06 -22.13 53.42
C LEU A 158 21.61 -23.50 53.98
N ASN A 159 22.50 -24.50 53.92
CA ASN A 159 23.14 -25.23 55.05
C ASN A 159 23.83 -26.50 54.52
#